data_AF-A0A8T3Z0A7-F1
#
_entry.id   AF-A0A8T3Z0A7-F1
#
_cell.length_a   1.000
_cell.length_b   1.000
_cell.length_c   1.000
_cell.angle_alpha   90.00
_cell.angle_beta   90.00
_cell.angle_gamma   90.00
#
_symmetry.space_group_name_H-M   'P 1'
#
loop_
_entity.id
_entity.type
_entity.pdbx_description
1 polymer ?
#
loop_
_entity_poly.entity_id
_entity_poly.type
_entity_poly.pdbx_seq_one_letter_code
_entity_poly.pdbx_strand_id
1 'polypeptide(L)'
;MKCKNCGHDNDLDSAFCEECGSKLVGGPSFGRNPQSKPKKEGSKTTNKILIVAIVALVIILGIMGGILLKLPGNSTPVVNNTTANNSTVTEQISLTAGVPVSQVPGLAQAISGTGVGFTTISYGGVTLDKNQCLYILSKGIMMINNAQTGNIPINQYKNPDNAYGTVTSATITKTEYVDMAQRTYTWMDNNGQSPNYIGIKVSGQPDLSPDTLLSLYSKVLTQYKSTGQLPVSVTIP
;
A
#
# COMPACT_ATOMS: atom_id res chain seq x y z
N MET A 1 30.61 -27.63 15.50
CA MET A 1 30.48 -27.99 14.06
C MET A 1 31.12 -26.94 13.15
N LYS A 2 31.64 -27.32 11.97
CA LYS A 2 32.19 -26.35 10.99
C LYS A 2 31.12 -25.53 10.31
N CYS A 3 31.28 -24.21 10.32
CA CYS A 3 30.48 -23.28 9.57
C CYS A 3 30.74 -23.46 8.07
N LYS A 4 29.69 -23.71 7.29
CA LYS A 4 29.79 -23.86 5.83
C LYS A 4 30.08 -22.55 5.09
N ASN A 5 29.89 -21.40 5.77
CA ASN A 5 30.06 -20.09 5.16
C ASN A 5 31.47 -19.52 5.37
N CYS A 6 32.02 -19.59 6.60
CA CYS A 6 33.35 -19.03 6.92
C CYS A 6 34.38 -20.07 7.34
N GLY A 7 34.00 -21.34 7.52
CA GLY A 7 34.92 -22.41 7.90
C GLY A 7 35.26 -22.48 9.40
N HIS A 8 34.79 -21.54 10.22
CA HIS A 8 35.02 -21.54 11.66
C HIS A 8 34.41 -22.76 12.36
N ASP A 9 35.13 -23.30 13.34
CA ASP A 9 34.68 -24.40 14.20
C ASP A 9 33.88 -23.86 15.37
N ASN A 10 32.57 -24.10 15.37
CA ASN A 10 31.66 -23.66 16.44
C ASN A 10 31.41 -24.82 17.43
N ASP A 11 30.72 -24.57 18.53
CA ASP A 11 30.15 -25.64 19.36
C ASP A 11 29.12 -26.47 18.55
N LEU A 12 28.76 -27.64 19.04
CA LEU A 12 27.69 -28.49 18.49
C LEU A 12 26.29 -27.97 18.84
N ASP A 13 26.16 -27.15 19.89
CA ASP A 13 24.89 -26.57 20.32
C ASP A 13 24.61 -25.16 19.75
N SER A 14 25.60 -24.52 19.12
CA SER A 14 25.46 -23.19 18.52
C SER A 14 24.41 -23.19 17.39
N ALA A 15 23.40 -22.32 17.51
CA ALA A 15 22.38 -22.12 16.46
C ALA A 15 22.88 -21.25 15.28
N PHE A 16 23.87 -20.39 15.56
CA PHE A 16 24.48 -19.46 14.60
C PHE A 16 26.00 -19.50 14.75
N CYS A 17 26.70 -19.15 13.68
CA CYS A 17 28.16 -19.09 13.70
C CYS A 17 28.64 -17.89 14.51
N GLU A 18 29.55 -18.10 15.45
CA GLU A 18 30.05 -17.07 16.36
C GLU A 18 30.92 -16.02 15.65
N GLU A 19 31.57 -16.40 14.55
CA GLU A 19 32.42 -15.50 13.76
C GLU A 19 31.64 -14.70 12.70
N CYS A 20 30.70 -15.32 11.98
CA CYS A 20 30.06 -14.69 10.82
C CYS A 20 28.54 -14.59 10.90
N GLY A 21 27.93 -15.04 11.99
CA GLY A 21 26.48 -14.96 12.22
C GLY A 21 25.61 -15.87 11.35
N SER A 22 26.19 -16.66 10.43
CA SER A 22 25.39 -17.53 9.56
C SER A 22 24.75 -18.66 10.36
N LYS A 23 23.48 -18.97 10.08
CA LYS A 23 22.75 -20.07 10.74
C LYS A 23 23.44 -21.42 10.50
N LEU A 24 23.65 -22.17 11.58
CA LEU A 24 24.24 -23.51 11.52
C LEU A 24 23.15 -24.57 11.38
N VAL A 25 23.33 -25.49 10.44
CA VAL A 25 22.35 -26.56 10.17
C VAL A 25 22.72 -27.79 10.99
N GLY A 26 22.03 -28.02 12.11
CA GLY A 26 22.20 -29.22 12.93
C GLY A 26 22.18 -29.04 14.44
N GLY A 27 22.14 -27.80 14.95
CA GLY A 27 22.07 -27.55 16.40
C GLY A 27 20.73 -27.97 17.02
N PRO A 28 20.72 -28.47 18.28
CA PRO A 28 19.50 -28.74 19.02
C PRO A 28 18.69 -27.44 19.18
N SER A 29 17.44 -27.48 18.73
CA SER A 29 16.50 -26.36 18.90
C SER A 29 16.05 -26.28 20.36
N PHE A 30 16.78 -25.56 21.20
CA PHE A 30 16.28 -25.17 22.51
C PHE A 30 15.27 -24.02 22.33
N GLY A 31 13.99 -24.30 22.61
CA GLY A 31 13.02 -23.24 22.90
C GLY A 31 11.80 -23.04 21.99
N ARG A 32 11.35 -24.03 21.19
CA ARG A 32 9.96 -24.02 20.68
C ARG A 32 9.30 -25.39 20.85
N ASN A 33 8.25 -25.40 21.68
CA ASN A 33 7.32 -26.50 21.85
C ASN A 33 6.66 -26.83 20.49
N PRO A 34 6.68 -28.09 20.01
CA PRO A 34 5.99 -28.48 18.80
C PRO A 34 4.47 -28.41 19.03
N GLN A 35 3.81 -27.43 18.40
CA GLN A 35 2.36 -27.45 18.27
C GLN A 35 1.99 -28.66 17.41
N SER A 36 1.28 -29.61 18.02
CA SER A 36 0.75 -30.80 17.36
C SER A 36 -0.10 -30.40 16.15
N LYS A 37 0.25 -30.96 14.99
CA LYS A 37 -0.57 -30.86 13.78
C LYS A 37 -1.92 -31.53 14.04
N PRO A 38 -3.07 -30.86 13.84
CA PRO A 38 -4.33 -31.56 13.72
C PRO A 38 -4.35 -32.34 12.41
N LYS A 39 -4.79 -33.58 12.55
CA LYS A 39 -5.02 -34.62 11.54
C LYS A 39 -5.91 -34.06 10.42
N LYS A 40 -5.50 -34.26 9.15
CA LYS A 40 -6.37 -34.03 7.99
C LYS A 40 -7.43 -35.13 7.96
N GLU A 41 -8.68 -34.77 8.22
CA GLU A 41 -9.85 -35.53 7.77
C GLU A 41 -10.46 -34.82 6.57
N GLY A 42 -10.66 -35.58 5.50
CA GLY A 42 -11.25 -35.09 4.27
C GLY A 42 -12.72 -34.74 4.46
N SER A 43 -13.13 -33.60 3.92
CA SER A 43 -14.54 -33.30 3.67
C SER A 43 -14.71 -32.85 2.23
N LYS A 44 -15.68 -33.48 1.57
CA LYS A 44 -15.95 -33.45 0.14
C LYS A 44 -16.67 -32.15 -0.26
N THR A 45 -16.24 -31.59 -1.39
CA THR A 45 -17.02 -30.87 -2.42
C THR A 45 -18.37 -30.23 -2.02
N THR A 46 -18.44 -28.90 -1.95
CA THR A 46 -19.70 -28.13 -2.08
C THR A 46 -19.52 -26.64 -2.45
N ASN A 47 -18.62 -26.28 -3.39
CA ASN A 47 -18.47 -24.86 -3.83
C ASN A 47 -18.91 -24.59 -5.28
N LYS A 48 -19.71 -25.46 -5.90
CA LYS A 48 -20.26 -25.22 -7.25
C LYS A 48 -21.77 -24.88 -7.28
N ILE A 49 -22.53 -25.21 -6.23
CA ILE A 49 -23.98 -24.97 -6.20
C ILE A 49 -24.33 -23.55 -5.73
N LEU A 50 -23.53 -22.95 -4.84
CA LEU A 50 -23.80 -21.62 -4.28
C LEU A 50 -23.65 -20.49 -5.33
N ILE A 51 -22.69 -20.62 -6.25
CA ILE A 51 -22.41 -19.62 -7.29
C ILE A 51 -23.51 -19.65 -8.38
N VAL A 52 -24.00 -20.84 -8.74
CA VAL A 52 -25.07 -20.99 -9.74
C VAL A 52 -26.41 -20.48 -9.20
N ALA A 53 -26.70 -20.65 -7.90
CA ALA A 53 -27.91 -20.12 -7.27
C ALA A 53 -27.93 -18.58 -7.19
N ILE A 54 -26.78 -17.94 -6.97
CA ILE A 54 -26.68 -16.46 -6.92
C ILE A 54 -26.87 -15.86 -8.32
N VAL A 55 -26.28 -16.46 -9.37
CA VAL A 55 -26.44 -15.96 -10.75
C VAL A 55 -27.88 -16.14 -11.26
N ALA A 56 -28.56 -17.23 -10.87
CA ALA A 56 -29.97 -17.44 -11.23
C ALA A 56 -30.93 -16.43 -10.57
N LEU A 57 -30.66 -16.01 -9.33
CA LEU A 57 -31.48 -15.02 -8.62
C LEU A 57 -31.36 -13.60 -9.21
N VAL A 58 -30.19 -13.23 -9.74
CA VAL A 58 -29.98 -11.92 -10.37
C VAL A 58 -30.65 -11.84 -11.76
N ILE A 59 -30.79 -12.96 -12.47
CA ILE A 59 -31.48 -13.00 -13.78
C ILE A 59 -33.00 -12.90 -13.63
N ILE A 60 -33.58 -13.41 -12.53
CA ILE A 60 -35.04 -13.35 -12.28
C ILE A 60 -35.51 -11.95 -11.85
N LEU A 61 -34.64 -11.13 -11.25
CA LEU A 61 -34.95 -9.73 -10.88
C LEU A 61 -34.66 -8.71 -12.00
N GLY A 62 -34.07 -9.15 -13.13
CA GLY A 62 -33.69 -8.30 -14.25
C GLY A 62 -34.73 -8.17 -15.38
N ILE A 63 -35.97 -8.66 -15.19
CA ILE A 63 -36.98 -8.71 -16.28
C ILE A 63 -38.33 -8.10 -15.87
N MET A 64 -38.33 -6.93 -15.22
CA MET A 64 -39.53 -6.12 -15.09
C MET A 64 -39.16 -4.63 -15.11
N GLY A 65 -39.41 -3.97 -16.25
CA GLY A 65 -39.43 -2.51 -16.34
C GLY A 65 -38.66 -1.95 -17.52
N GLY A 66 -39.15 -2.11 -18.75
CA GLY A 66 -38.52 -1.44 -19.89
C GLY A 66 -39.07 -1.76 -21.27
N ILE A 67 -40.40 -1.66 -21.48
CA ILE A 67 -40.93 -1.43 -22.84
C ILE A 67 -41.75 -0.15 -22.83
N LEU A 68 -41.16 0.82 -23.53
CA LEU A 68 -41.53 2.21 -23.75
C LEU A 68 -42.71 2.28 -24.74
N LEU A 69 -43.90 2.63 -24.26
CA LEU A 69 -45.04 3.02 -25.11
C LEU A 69 -45.00 4.54 -25.34
N LYS A 70 -44.72 4.94 -26.58
CA LYS A 70 -44.88 6.31 -27.06
C LYS A 70 -46.38 6.60 -27.26
N LEU A 71 -46.87 7.67 -26.64
CA LEU A 71 -48.09 8.38 -27.05
C LEU A 71 -47.78 9.89 -27.07
N PRO A 72 -48.27 10.65 -28.08
CA PRO A 72 -48.04 12.08 -28.18
C PRO A 72 -49.11 12.86 -27.41
N GLY A 73 -48.69 13.86 -26.63
CA GLY A 73 -49.57 14.75 -25.90
C GLY A 73 -48.89 16.09 -25.64
N ASN A 74 -49.55 17.16 -26.07
CA ASN A 74 -49.03 18.50 -26.29
C ASN A 74 -49.07 19.37 -25.01
N SER A 75 -48.21 20.40 -24.98
CA SER A 75 -48.31 21.69 -24.23
C SER A 75 -47.61 21.81 -22.86
N THR A 76 -46.47 22.51 -22.82
CA THR A 76 -46.27 23.87 -22.25
C THR A 76 -44.77 24.14 -21.99
N PRO A 77 -44.26 25.37 -22.16
CA PRO A 77 -42.83 25.66 -22.01
C PRO A 77 -42.48 25.88 -20.54
N VAL A 78 -41.66 25.00 -19.97
CA VAL A 78 -41.00 25.24 -18.68
C VAL A 78 -39.69 25.98 -18.94
N VAL A 79 -39.61 27.20 -18.44
CA VAL A 79 -38.40 28.03 -18.42
C VAL A 79 -37.40 27.41 -17.45
N ASN A 80 -36.34 26.79 -17.97
CA ASN A 80 -35.21 26.35 -17.18
C ASN A 80 -34.06 27.34 -17.37
N ASN A 81 -33.80 28.16 -16.35
CA ASN A 81 -32.54 28.90 -16.23
C ASN A 81 -31.41 27.88 -16.11
N THR A 82 -30.69 27.70 -17.20
CA THR A 82 -29.47 26.89 -17.23
C THR A 82 -28.33 27.79 -16.76
N THR A 83 -28.06 27.79 -15.46
CA THR A 83 -26.74 28.21 -14.98
C THR A 83 -25.76 27.14 -15.41
N ALA A 84 -24.99 27.42 -16.46
CA ALA A 84 -23.85 26.63 -16.87
C ALA A 84 -22.81 26.67 -15.74
N ASN A 85 -22.88 25.70 -14.83
CA ASN A 85 -21.75 25.38 -13.99
C ASN A 85 -20.71 24.73 -14.88
N ASN A 86 -19.68 25.49 -15.22
CA ASN A 86 -18.46 25.00 -15.82
C ASN A 86 -17.74 24.13 -14.78
N SER A 87 -18.27 22.91 -14.56
CA SER A 87 -17.69 21.91 -13.68
C SER A 87 -16.43 21.37 -14.34
N THR A 88 -15.30 21.99 -14.03
CA THR A 88 -14.03 21.27 -14.01
C THR A 88 -14.26 20.03 -13.15
N VAL A 89 -14.34 18.87 -13.78
CA VAL A 89 -14.45 17.58 -13.09
C VAL A 89 -13.19 17.41 -12.26
N THR A 90 -13.22 17.88 -11.01
CA THR A 90 -12.23 17.47 -10.01
C THR A 90 -12.47 15.99 -9.78
N GLU A 91 -11.53 15.14 -10.19
CA GLU A 91 -11.55 13.71 -9.86
C GLU A 91 -11.72 13.60 -8.34
N GLN A 92 -12.91 13.19 -7.89
CA GLN A 92 -13.28 13.24 -6.49
C GLN A 92 -12.59 12.11 -5.72
N ILE A 93 -11.92 12.47 -4.63
CA ILE A 93 -11.44 11.49 -3.65
C ILE A 93 -12.65 11.00 -2.86
N SER A 94 -12.78 9.70 -2.69
CA SER A 94 -13.79 9.12 -1.78
C SER A 94 -13.33 7.77 -1.25
N LEU A 95 -13.92 7.32 -0.14
CA LEU A 95 -13.62 6.01 0.43
C LEU A 95 -13.92 4.86 -0.56
N THR A 96 -14.94 5.02 -1.40
CA THR A 96 -15.35 3.99 -2.37
C THR A 96 -14.51 4.03 -3.65
N ALA A 97 -14.24 5.23 -4.19
CA ALA A 97 -13.50 5.37 -5.44
C ALA A 97 -11.99 5.39 -5.25
N GLY A 98 -11.50 5.63 -4.02
CA GLY A 98 -10.09 5.79 -3.72
C GLY A 98 -9.56 7.20 -4.01
N VAL A 99 -8.23 7.31 -4.08
CA VAL A 99 -7.48 8.53 -4.40
C VAL A 99 -6.97 8.44 -5.83
N PRO A 100 -7.37 9.33 -6.75
CA PRO A 100 -6.77 9.40 -8.08
C PRO A 100 -5.26 9.67 -7.99
N VAL A 101 -4.44 9.01 -8.83
CA VAL A 101 -2.98 9.19 -8.84
C VAL A 101 -2.60 10.67 -9.02
N SER A 102 -3.39 11.42 -9.79
CA SER A 102 -3.25 12.86 -10.01
C SER A 102 -3.28 13.68 -8.71
N GLN A 103 -3.97 13.20 -7.67
CA GLN A 103 -4.13 13.87 -6.38
C GLN A 103 -3.06 13.49 -5.34
N VAL A 104 -2.31 12.42 -5.57
CA VAL A 104 -1.31 11.91 -4.63
C VAL A 104 -0.18 12.91 -4.31
N PRO A 105 0.36 13.69 -5.29
CA PRO A 105 1.34 14.73 -4.97
C PRO A 105 0.79 15.85 -4.08
N GLY A 106 -0.52 16.13 -4.16
CA GLY A 106 -1.16 17.08 -3.26
C GLY A 106 -1.31 16.56 -1.83
N LEU A 107 -1.65 15.27 -1.67
CA LEU A 107 -1.65 14.61 -0.35
C LEU A 107 -0.25 14.63 0.28
N ALA A 108 0.78 14.30 -0.51
CA ALA A 108 2.17 14.37 -0.06
C ALA A 108 2.57 15.76 0.44
N GLN A 109 2.15 16.82 -0.26
CA GLN A 109 2.39 18.20 0.18
C GLN A 109 1.69 18.53 1.50
N ALA A 110 0.45 18.05 1.69
CA ALA A 110 -0.28 18.25 2.95
C ALA A 110 0.42 17.54 4.13
N ILE A 111 0.92 16.33 3.90
CA ILE A 111 1.72 15.57 4.88
C ILE A 111 3.02 16.32 5.20
N SER A 112 3.75 16.81 4.19
CA SER A 112 4.98 17.58 4.40
C SER A 112 4.75 18.85 5.23
N GLY A 113 3.61 19.52 5.07
CA GLY A 113 3.25 20.69 5.89
C GLY A 113 2.89 20.35 7.34
N THR A 114 2.36 19.15 7.58
CA THR A 114 1.95 18.68 8.92
C THR A 114 3.11 18.00 9.67
N GLY A 115 4.08 17.45 8.94
CA GLY A 115 5.07 16.52 9.48
C GLY A 115 4.52 15.09 9.54
N VAL A 116 5.33 14.13 10.01
CA VAL A 116 4.93 12.70 10.08
C VAL A 116 4.44 12.27 11.46
N GLY A 117 4.30 13.20 12.42
CA GLY A 117 3.85 12.92 13.79
C GLY A 117 2.33 12.78 13.96
N PHE A 118 1.54 12.93 12.91
CA PHE A 118 0.07 12.87 12.99
C PHE A 118 -0.45 11.43 13.10
N THR A 119 -1.63 11.28 13.72
CA THR A 119 -2.41 10.04 13.69
C THR A 119 -3.26 9.97 12.42
N THR A 120 -3.94 11.08 12.10
CA THR A 120 -4.76 11.22 10.90
C THR A 120 -4.55 12.59 10.23
N ILE A 121 -4.87 12.67 8.94
CA ILE A 121 -4.86 13.90 8.15
C ILE A 121 -6.15 13.98 7.31
N SER A 122 -6.77 15.16 7.24
CA SER A 122 -7.91 15.41 6.35
C SER A 122 -7.43 15.95 5.01
N TYR A 123 -7.81 15.29 3.92
CA TYR A 123 -7.43 15.69 2.56
C TYR A 123 -8.53 15.31 1.57
N GLY A 124 -8.94 16.26 0.71
CA GLY A 124 -9.95 16.01 -0.33
C GLY A 124 -11.27 15.41 0.17
N GLY A 125 -11.73 15.83 1.36
CA GLY A 125 -12.99 15.37 1.94
C GLY A 125 -12.95 14.01 2.66
N VAL A 126 -11.79 13.34 2.70
CA VAL A 126 -11.59 12.12 3.50
C VAL A 126 -10.60 12.36 4.64
N THR A 127 -10.70 11.54 5.68
CA THR A 127 -9.72 11.48 6.77
C THR A 127 -8.92 10.20 6.61
N LEU A 128 -7.60 10.34 6.50
CA LEU A 128 -6.67 9.25 6.26
C LEU A 128 -5.76 9.04 7.48
N ASP A 129 -5.58 7.81 7.91
CA ASP A 129 -4.55 7.47 8.90
C ASP A 129 -3.16 7.37 8.26
N LYS A 130 -2.14 7.24 9.12
CA LYS A 130 -0.74 7.17 8.68
C LYS A 130 -0.44 5.97 7.77
N ASN A 131 -1.03 4.81 8.04
CA ASN A 131 -0.80 3.59 7.23
C ASN A 131 -1.45 3.74 5.86
N GLN A 132 -2.64 4.35 5.79
CA GLN A 132 -3.29 4.69 4.53
C GLN A 132 -2.43 5.65 3.71
N CYS A 133 -1.87 6.68 4.34
CA CYS A 133 -0.96 7.59 3.68
C CYS A 133 0.29 6.86 3.16
N LEU A 134 0.92 6.01 3.97
CA LEU A 134 2.09 5.22 3.57
C LEU A 134 1.80 4.36 2.33
N TYR A 135 0.64 3.69 2.31
CA TYR A 135 0.19 2.91 1.15
C TYR A 135 -0.05 3.78 -0.08
N ILE A 136 -0.82 4.87 0.06
CA ILE A 136 -1.19 5.75 -1.05
C ILE A 136 0.04 6.40 -1.67
N LEU A 137 0.96 6.92 -0.87
CA LEU A 137 2.17 7.56 -1.38
C LEU A 137 3.10 6.54 -2.06
N SER A 138 3.32 5.37 -1.47
CA SER A 138 4.19 4.34 -2.06
C SER A 138 3.62 3.77 -3.36
N LYS A 139 2.33 3.43 -3.40
CA LYS A 139 1.66 2.98 -4.63
C LYS A 139 1.59 4.09 -5.68
N GLY A 140 1.38 5.34 -5.26
CA GLY A 140 1.38 6.51 -6.13
C GLY A 140 2.72 6.75 -6.82
N ILE A 141 3.84 6.63 -6.10
CA ILE A 141 5.18 6.71 -6.70
C ILE A 141 5.34 5.66 -7.81
N MET A 142 4.91 4.43 -7.57
CA MET A 142 5.02 3.35 -8.56
C MET A 142 4.13 3.54 -9.78
N MET A 143 2.89 4.00 -9.58
CA MET A 143 2.00 4.33 -10.69
C MET A 143 2.56 5.50 -11.51
N ILE A 144 3.05 6.57 -10.86
CA ILE A 144 3.70 7.71 -11.54
C ILE A 144 4.93 7.25 -12.32
N ASN A 145 5.80 6.43 -11.72
CA ASN A 145 7.00 5.93 -12.38
C ASN A 145 6.67 5.13 -13.66
N ASN A 146 5.55 4.42 -13.65
CA ASN A 146 5.08 3.60 -14.77
C ASN A 146 4.13 4.35 -15.72
N ALA A 147 3.97 5.67 -15.55
CA ALA A 147 3.00 6.49 -16.27
C ALA A 147 1.55 5.95 -16.24
N GLN A 148 1.18 5.30 -15.13
CA GLN A 148 -0.15 4.75 -14.91
C GLN A 148 -1.09 5.79 -14.31
N THR A 149 -2.32 5.77 -14.78
CA THR A 149 -3.44 6.57 -14.26
C THR A 149 -4.42 5.68 -13.49
N GLY A 150 -5.47 6.29 -12.94
CA GLY A 150 -6.51 5.59 -12.18
C GLY A 150 -6.45 5.93 -10.70
N ASN A 151 -7.13 5.10 -9.90
CA ASN A 151 -7.36 5.37 -8.49
C ASN A 151 -6.66 4.33 -7.61
N ILE A 152 -6.13 4.80 -6.49
CA ILE A 152 -5.54 4.01 -5.43
C ILE A 152 -6.61 3.79 -4.35
N PRO A 153 -6.98 2.53 -4.02
CA PRO A 153 -8.00 2.28 -3.02
C PRO A 153 -7.57 2.76 -1.62
N ILE A 154 -8.55 3.21 -0.84
CA ILE A 154 -8.36 3.59 0.56
C ILE A 154 -8.70 2.38 1.43
N ASN A 155 -7.72 1.51 1.64
CA ASN A 155 -7.87 0.31 2.47
C ASN A 155 -7.54 0.59 3.94
N GLN A 156 -7.88 -0.34 4.83
CA GLN A 156 -7.45 -0.33 6.22
C GLN A 156 -6.24 -1.24 6.40
N TYR A 157 -5.21 -0.76 7.10
CA TYR A 157 -3.98 -1.50 7.36
C TYR A 157 -3.65 -1.45 8.84
N LYS A 158 -3.25 -2.60 9.40
CA LYS A 158 -2.76 -2.67 10.77
C LYS A 158 -1.45 -1.89 10.94
N ASN A 159 -1.24 -1.37 12.14
CA ASN A 159 0.03 -0.78 12.56
C ASN A 159 1.16 -1.83 12.49
N PRO A 160 2.42 -1.39 12.27
CA PRO A 160 3.57 -2.29 12.39
C PRO A 160 3.68 -2.81 13.83
N ASP A 161 4.02 -4.09 13.99
CA ASP A 161 4.18 -4.70 15.33
C ASP A 161 5.44 -4.19 16.04
N ASN A 162 6.53 -4.03 15.29
CA ASN A 162 7.86 -3.67 15.82
C ASN A 162 8.56 -2.72 14.86
N ALA A 163 8.03 -1.50 14.73
CA ALA A 163 8.63 -0.49 13.87
C ALA A 163 10.05 -0.13 14.32
N TYR A 164 11.00 -0.10 13.38
CA TYR A 164 12.35 0.38 13.64
C TYR A 164 12.97 1.02 12.39
N GLY A 165 14.06 1.75 12.59
CA GLY A 165 14.85 2.32 11.52
C GLY A 165 15.02 3.83 11.67
N THR A 166 16.26 4.27 11.78
CA THR A 166 16.62 5.68 11.96
C THR A 166 17.84 5.99 11.11
N VAL A 167 17.68 6.88 10.15
CA VAL A 167 18.79 7.40 9.34
C VAL A 167 19.29 8.70 9.99
N THR A 168 20.58 8.99 9.83
CA THR A 168 21.18 10.29 10.22
C THR A 168 21.37 11.21 9.02
N SER A 169 21.67 10.62 7.86
CA SER A 169 21.56 11.24 6.55
C SER A 169 21.76 10.15 5.49
N ALA A 170 20.87 10.09 4.49
CA ALA A 170 21.06 9.22 3.34
C ALA A 170 20.59 9.91 2.08
N THR A 171 21.36 9.77 1.00
CA THR A 171 20.90 10.11 -0.35
C THR A 171 20.34 8.86 -0.99
N ILE A 172 19.04 8.87 -1.27
CA ILE A 172 18.32 7.76 -1.89
C ILE A 172 18.07 8.12 -3.35
N THR A 173 18.62 7.32 -4.26
CA THR A 173 18.45 7.51 -5.71
C THR A 173 17.04 7.15 -6.16
N LYS A 174 16.66 7.58 -7.38
CA LYS A 174 15.39 7.20 -8.01
C LYS A 174 15.14 5.71 -8.02
N THR A 175 16.13 4.94 -8.45
CA THR A 175 16.01 3.48 -8.50
C THR A 175 15.72 2.89 -7.12
N GLU A 176 16.36 3.41 -6.07
CA GLU A 176 16.19 2.91 -4.70
C GLU A 176 14.83 3.28 -4.12
N TYR A 177 14.40 4.54 -4.17
CA TYR A 177 13.10 4.90 -3.58
C TYR A 177 11.93 4.30 -4.35
N VAL A 178 12.07 4.05 -5.66
CA VAL A 178 11.06 3.35 -6.47
C VAL A 178 10.97 1.87 -6.04
N ASP A 179 12.10 1.17 -5.89
CA ASP A 179 12.15 -0.19 -5.34
C ASP A 179 11.54 -0.26 -3.92
N MET A 180 11.90 0.67 -3.06
CA MET A 180 11.35 0.76 -1.69
C MET A 180 9.85 0.98 -1.70
N ALA A 181 9.35 1.89 -2.55
CA ALA A 181 7.93 2.15 -2.70
C ALA A 181 7.19 0.88 -3.16
N GLN A 182 7.77 0.14 -4.12
CA GLN A 182 7.22 -1.13 -4.57
C GLN A 182 7.14 -2.17 -3.45
N ARG A 183 8.23 -2.37 -2.72
CA ARG A 183 8.26 -3.30 -1.58
C ARG A 183 7.28 -2.90 -0.47
N THR A 184 7.12 -1.60 -0.23
CA THR A 184 6.19 -1.08 0.79
C THR A 184 4.75 -1.43 0.45
N TYR A 185 4.22 -1.00 -0.70
CA TYR A 185 2.81 -1.26 -1.01
C TYR A 185 2.54 -2.76 -1.20
N THR A 186 3.50 -3.51 -1.75
CA THR A 186 3.37 -4.96 -1.96
C THR A 186 3.31 -5.71 -0.62
N TRP A 187 4.12 -5.31 0.36
CA TRP A 187 4.02 -5.85 1.71
C TRP A 187 2.64 -5.60 2.30
N MET A 188 2.14 -4.37 2.18
CA MET A 188 0.84 -3.99 2.72
C MET A 188 -0.31 -4.75 2.05
N ASP A 189 -0.29 -4.89 0.72
CA ASP A 189 -1.28 -5.68 -0.03
C ASP A 189 -1.28 -7.16 0.40
N ASN A 190 -0.12 -7.74 0.66
CA ASN A 190 0.00 -9.16 1.02
C ASN A 190 -0.30 -9.45 2.49
N ASN A 191 -0.03 -8.50 3.40
CA ASN A 191 -0.09 -8.75 4.85
C ASN A 191 -1.23 -7.99 5.55
N GLY A 192 -1.87 -7.02 4.89
CA GLY A 192 -2.88 -6.15 5.50
C GLY A 192 -2.32 -5.30 6.65
N GLN A 193 -1.02 -5.02 6.63
CA GLN A 193 -0.28 -4.35 7.72
C GLN A 193 0.87 -3.54 7.14
N SER A 194 1.16 -2.39 7.74
CA SER A 194 2.38 -1.62 7.45
C SER A 194 3.64 -2.44 7.75
N PRO A 195 4.70 -2.32 6.94
CA PRO A 195 5.96 -2.99 7.24
C PRO A 195 6.57 -2.44 8.53
N ASN A 196 7.32 -3.27 9.26
CA ASN A 196 8.09 -2.81 10.42
C ASN A 196 9.24 -1.87 9.99
N TYR A 197 9.79 -2.11 8.82
CA TYR A 197 10.88 -1.36 8.21
C TYR A 197 11.01 -1.74 6.73
N ILE A 198 11.75 -0.94 5.97
CA ILE A 198 12.16 -1.27 4.61
C ILE A 198 13.68 -1.10 4.53
N GLY A 199 14.37 -2.18 4.16
CA GLY A 199 15.82 -2.14 4.06
C GLY A 199 16.34 -1.32 2.89
N ILE A 200 17.55 -0.76 3.07
CA ILE A 200 18.25 0.09 2.10
C ILE A 200 19.68 -0.43 1.88
N LYS A 201 20.31 0.02 0.79
CA LYS A 201 21.68 -0.40 0.41
C LYS A 201 22.70 0.72 0.58
N VAL A 202 22.43 1.67 1.47
CA VAL A 202 23.32 2.80 1.78
C VAL A 202 24.28 2.36 2.88
N SER A 203 25.58 2.41 2.60
CA SER A 203 26.61 1.96 3.55
C SER A 203 26.57 2.78 4.85
N GLY A 204 26.63 2.08 5.99
CA GLY A 204 26.60 2.69 7.32
C GLY A 204 25.24 3.22 7.78
N GLN A 205 24.16 3.00 7.01
CA GLN A 205 22.80 3.38 7.41
C GLN A 205 21.96 2.14 7.73
N PRO A 206 21.13 2.18 8.77
CA PRO A 206 20.18 1.10 9.05
C PRO A 206 18.98 1.17 8.09
N ASP A 207 18.03 0.25 8.27
CA ASP A 207 16.76 0.26 7.54
C ASP A 207 15.91 1.49 7.88
N LEU A 208 14.86 1.75 7.09
CA LEU A 208 13.96 2.88 7.31
C LEU A 208 12.66 2.45 7.98
N SER A 209 12.27 3.18 9.03
CA SER A 209 10.97 3.02 9.70
C SER A 209 9.82 3.52 8.82
N PRO A 210 8.57 3.14 9.13
CA PRO A 210 7.37 3.66 8.46
C PRO A 210 7.27 5.18 8.43
N ASP A 211 7.64 5.86 9.52
CA ASP A 211 7.62 7.32 9.59
C ASP A 211 8.68 7.94 8.68
N THR A 212 9.88 7.34 8.64
CA THR A 212 10.93 7.77 7.72
C THR A 212 10.55 7.53 6.26
N LEU A 213 9.91 6.39 5.95
CA LEU A 213 9.39 6.09 4.62
C LEU A 213 8.31 7.10 4.19
N LEU A 214 7.39 7.42 5.10
CA LEU A 214 6.36 8.42 4.84
C LEU A 214 6.98 9.80 4.55
N SER A 215 8.02 10.18 5.29
CA SER A 215 8.78 11.41 5.06
C SER A 215 9.49 11.40 3.69
N LEU A 216 10.20 10.32 3.38
CA LEU A 216 10.88 10.11 2.09
C LEU A 216 9.90 10.23 0.92
N TYR A 217 8.79 9.48 0.95
CA TYR A 217 7.82 9.47 -0.13
C TYR A 217 7.10 10.81 -0.28
N SER A 218 6.77 11.48 0.83
CA SER A 218 6.22 12.84 0.82
C SER A 218 7.17 13.82 0.14
N LYS A 219 8.46 13.72 0.43
CA LYS A 219 9.49 14.57 -0.20
C LYS A 219 9.65 14.29 -1.70
N VAL A 220 9.71 13.03 -2.10
CA VAL A 220 9.74 12.61 -3.52
C VAL A 220 8.55 13.20 -4.29
N LEU A 221 7.34 13.02 -3.76
CA LEU A 221 6.11 13.45 -4.42
C LEU A 221 5.90 14.96 -4.39
N THR A 222 6.39 15.66 -3.36
CA THR A 222 6.39 17.13 -3.33
C THR A 222 7.32 17.70 -4.40
N GLN A 223 8.50 17.11 -4.63
CA GLN A 223 9.39 17.51 -5.72
C GLN A 223 8.80 17.16 -7.10
N TYR A 224 8.13 16.01 -7.23
CA TYR A 224 7.37 15.68 -8.44
C TYR A 224 6.29 16.72 -8.72
N LYS A 225 5.55 17.17 -7.71
CA LYS A 225 4.51 18.21 -7.85
C LYS A 225 5.05 19.50 -8.44
N SER A 226 6.25 19.93 -8.06
CA SER A 226 6.84 21.19 -8.54
C SER A 226 7.52 21.08 -9.90
N THR A 227 8.04 19.89 -10.25
CA THR A 227 8.88 19.70 -11.45
C THR A 227 8.19 18.93 -12.58
N GLY A 228 7.11 18.20 -12.28
CA GLY A 228 6.50 17.24 -13.18
C GLY A 228 7.34 15.97 -13.41
N GLN A 229 8.48 15.81 -12.71
CA GLN A 229 9.38 14.67 -12.87
C GLN A 229 9.77 14.08 -11.52
N LEU A 230 9.85 12.75 -11.44
CA LEU A 230 10.35 12.08 -10.24
C LEU A 230 11.85 12.45 -10.07
N PRO A 231 12.27 12.94 -8.89
CA PRO A 231 13.62 13.46 -8.69
C PRO A 231 14.69 12.37 -8.86
N VAL A 232 15.85 12.73 -9.39
CA VAL A 232 16.95 11.75 -9.60
C VAL A 232 17.46 11.14 -8.28
N SER A 233 17.35 11.89 -7.18
CA SER A 233 17.64 11.45 -5.82
C SER A 233 16.99 12.38 -4.80
N VAL A 234 16.78 11.88 -3.59
CA VAL A 234 16.30 12.66 -2.45
C VAL A 234 17.18 12.36 -1.25
N THR A 235 17.64 13.41 -0.56
CA THR A 235 18.32 13.28 0.73
C THR A 235 17.29 13.33 1.86
N ILE A 236 17.34 12.38 2.77
CA ILE A 236 16.62 12.41 4.05
C ILE A 236 17.64 12.62 5.16
N PRO A 237 17.30 13.35 6.24
CA PRO A 237 18.05 13.28 7.49
C PRO A 237 17.97 11.87 8.07
#